data_AF-B7AS63-F1
#
_entry.id   AF-B7AS63-F1
#
_cell.length_a   1.000
_cell.length_b   1.000
_cell.length_c   1.000
_cell.angle_alpha   90.00
_cell.angle_beta   90.00
_cell.angle_gamma   90.00
#
_symmetry.space_group_name_H-M   'P 1'
#
loop_
_entity.id
_entity.type
_entity.pdbx_description
1 polymer ?
#
loop_
_entity_poly.entity_id
_entity_poly.type
_entity_poly.pdbx_seq_one_letter_code
_entity_poly.pdbx_strand_id
1 'polypeptide(L)'
;MEKKRFNEKRKVNQTSMICYAVLVFILFAAYMLELVKGNRTVGYIMIFDIILLVPLALALLTYKKNNESAALRYMITAGYGVLYVFVLLTSVTKLSFVYIIPMIIILTLYRDWKLVLAAGAAAIAANVIFVFYYLGSISNTATDITEFEIQLAVLILLTAFAVAATRILIKINAQAIADISVREEQQREAYGRIMEISRKVSANVDRINELSEDVRTRTDMTKSSVNDIASGTMETAQSIQG
;
A
#
# COMPACT_ATOMS: atom_id res chain seq x y z
N MET A 1 -11.38 8.16 -4.04
CA MET A 1 -10.05 8.19 -3.39
C MET A 1 -10.02 7.59 -1.97
N GLU A 2 -10.99 7.88 -1.09
CA GLU A 2 -11.00 7.41 0.31
C GLU A 2 -10.95 5.87 0.45
N LYS A 3 -11.80 5.15 -0.28
CA LYS A 3 -11.86 3.66 -0.30
C LYS A 3 -10.53 2.99 -0.68
N LYS A 4 -9.72 3.64 -1.51
CA LYS A 4 -8.38 3.17 -1.93
C LYS A 4 -7.34 3.38 -0.83
N ARG A 5 -7.39 4.53 -0.15
CA ARG A 5 -6.53 4.83 1.03
C ARG A 5 -6.82 3.90 2.21
N PHE A 6 -8.08 3.55 2.43
CA PHE A 6 -8.48 2.57 3.44
C PHE A 6 -7.86 1.18 3.16
N ASN A 7 -7.99 0.70 1.92
CA ASN A 7 -7.41 -0.59 1.52
C ASN A 7 -5.87 -0.61 1.60
N GLU A 8 -5.19 0.51 1.30
CA GLU A 8 -3.73 0.62 1.46
C GLU A 8 -3.28 0.54 2.93
N LYS A 9 -3.92 1.29 3.84
CA LYS A 9 -3.58 1.26 5.28
C LYS A 9 -3.76 -0.14 5.84
N ARG A 10 -4.87 -0.79 5.51
CA ARG A 10 -5.14 -2.18 5.90
C ARG A 10 -4.06 -3.14 5.41
N LYS A 11 -3.65 -3.02 4.14
CA LYS A 11 -2.57 -3.85 3.56
C LYS A 11 -1.23 -3.62 4.26
N VAL A 12 -0.86 -2.36 4.50
CA VAL A 12 0.36 -2.03 5.24
C VAL A 12 0.33 -2.66 6.63
N ASN A 13 -0.76 -2.46 7.39
CA ASN A 13 -0.91 -3.03 8.72
C ASN A 13 -0.88 -4.56 8.69
N GLN A 14 -1.52 -5.20 7.70
CA GLN A 14 -1.50 -6.65 7.53
C GLN A 14 -0.08 -7.16 7.30
N THR A 15 0.64 -6.58 6.33
CA THR A 15 2.01 -6.99 6.01
C THR A 15 2.94 -6.75 7.20
N SER A 16 2.86 -5.58 7.85
CA SER A 16 3.66 -5.28 9.03
C SER A 16 3.38 -6.25 10.19
N MET A 17 2.12 -6.64 10.41
CA MET A 17 1.77 -7.64 11.43
C MET A 17 2.33 -9.03 11.11
N ILE A 18 2.26 -9.45 9.84
CA ILE A 18 2.83 -10.74 9.40
C ILE A 18 4.35 -10.73 9.62
N CYS A 19 5.05 -9.69 9.14
CA CYS A 19 6.49 -9.56 9.33
C CYS A 19 6.87 -9.52 10.81
N TYR A 20 6.11 -8.80 11.64
CA TYR A 20 6.35 -8.74 13.08
C TYR A 20 6.11 -10.09 13.76
N ALA A 21 5.04 -10.81 13.41
CA ALA A 21 4.77 -12.14 13.95
C ALA A 21 5.85 -13.16 13.56
N VAL A 22 6.32 -13.12 12.30
CA VAL A 22 7.44 -13.96 11.84
C VAL A 22 8.72 -13.64 12.60
N LEU A 23 9.04 -12.36 12.76
CA LEU A 23 10.19 -11.90 13.53
C LEU A 23 10.12 -12.42 14.97
N VAL A 24 8.97 -12.25 15.63
CA VAL A 24 8.75 -12.73 16.99
C VAL A 24 8.90 -14.24 17.09
N PHE A 25 8.33 -14.99 16.15
CA PHE A 25 8.43 -16.45 16.12
C PHE A 25 9.88 -16.93 15.97
N ILE A 26 10.65 -16.31 15.07
CA ILE A 26 12.07 -16.65 14.87
C ILE A 26 12.88 -16.36 16.15
N LEU A 27 12.65 -15.22 16.80
CA LEU A 27 13.33 -14.89 18.05
C LEU A 27 12.96 -15.85 19.18
N PHE A 28 11.68 -16.17 19.33
CA PHE A 28 11.20 -17.14 20.30
C PHE A 28 11.90 -18.51 20.10
N ALA A 29 11.91 -19.02 18.87
CA ALA A 29 12.56 -20.30 18.56
C ALA A 29 14.07 -20.25 18.82
N ALA A 30 14.75 -19.17 18.45
CA ALA A 30 16.19 -19.00 18.68
C ALA A 30 16.53 -18.99 20.18
N TYR A 31 15.77 -18.27 21.00
CA TYR A 31 16.00 -18.19 22.45
C TYR A 31 15.63 -19.48 23.18
N MET A 32 14.65 -20.24 22.68
CA MET A 32 14.39 -21.60 23.17
C MET A 32 15.56 -22.55 22.89
N LEU A 33 16.21 -22.43 21.72
CA LEU A 33 17.42 -23.21 21.43
C LEU A 33 18.59 -22.83 22.35
N GLU A 34 18.75 -21.54 22.69
CA GLU A 34 19.76 -21.09 23.65
C GLU A 34 19.50 -21.63 25.06
N LEU A 35 18.23 -21.83 25.44
CA LEU A 35 17.86 -22.51 26.68
C LEU A 35 18.29 -23.98 26.67
N VAL A 36 18.00 -24.70 25.58
CA VAL A 36 18.37 -26.12 25.42
C VAL A 36 19.89 -26.32 25.43
N LYS A 37 20.65 -25.37 24.87
CA LYS A 37 22.13 -25.36 24.93
C LYS A 37 22.68 -25.07 26.33
N GLY A 38 21.86 -24.59 27.26
CA GLY A 38 22.31 -24.17 28.59
C GLY A 38 23.01 -22.81 28.63
N ASN A 39 23.00 -22.05 27.53
CA ASN A 39 23.64 -20.73 27.45
C ASN A 39 22.87 -19.65 28.20
N ARG A 40 21.59 -19.88 28.49
CA ARG A 40 20.69 -18.93 29.17
C ARG A 40 19.89 -19.63 30.26
N THR A 41 19.56 -18.89 31.32
CA THR A 41 18.77 -19.39 32.44
C THR A 41 17.27 -19.37 32.11
N VAL A 42 16.51 -20.28 32.71
CA VAL A 42 15.05 -20.35 32.55
C VAL A 42 14.38 -19.02 32.92
N GLY A 43 14.83 -18.38 34.01
CA GLY A 43 14.29 -17.09 34.45
C GLY A 43 14.48 -15.96 33.43
N TYR A 44 15.65 -15.90 32.78
CA TYR A 44 15.92 -14.93 31.73
C TYR A 44 15.00 -15.12 30.52
N ILE A 45 14.81 -16.37 30.08
CA ILE A 45 13.96 -16.71 28.95
C ILE A 45 12.49 -16.38 29.23
N MET A 46 11.98 -16.66 30.45
CA MET A 46 10.62 -16.28 30.81
C MET A 46 10.38 -14.77 30.72
N ILE A 47 11.32 -13.94 31.21
CA ILE A 47 11.19 -12.48 31.11
C ILE A 47 11.25 -12.04 29.64
N PHE A 48 12.20 -12.59 28.87
CA PHE A 48 12.32 -12.33 27.44
C PHE A 48 11.01 -12.64 26.70
N ASP A 49 10.43 -13.82 26.92
CA ASP A 49 9.20 -14.27 26.26
C ASP A 49 8.00 -13.41 26.64
N ILE A 50 7.91 -12.94 27.89
CA ILE A 50 6.85 -12.01 28.30
C ILE A 50 6.97 -10.70 27.51
N ILE A 51 8.17 -10.12 27.44
CA ILE A 51 8.43 -8.86 26.72
C ILE A 51 8.22 -9.05 25.20
N LEU A 52 8.50 -10.25 24.68
CA LEU A 52 8.36 -10.58 23.27
C LEU A 52 6.88 -10.81 22.87
N LEU A 53 6.15 -11.64 23.62
CA LEU A 53 4.83 -12.14 23.25
C LEU A 53 3.69 -11.21 23.66
N VAL A 54 3.80 -10.49 24.79
CA VAL A 54 2.72 -9.60 25.26
C VAL A 54 2.44 -8.48 24.26
N PRO A 55 3.44 -7.74 23.72
CA PRO A 55 3.18 -6.72 22.72
C PRO A 55 2.61 -7.29 21.42
N LEU A 56 3.02 -8.50 21.02
CA LEU A 56 2.43 -9.19 19.87
C LEU A 56 0.96 -9.51 20.10
N ALA A 57 0.60 -10.04 21.28
CA ALA A 57 -0.78 -10.32 21.63
C ALA A 57 -1.65 -9.05 21.63
N LEU A 58 -1.16 -7.96 22.23
CA LEU A 58 -1.84 -6.66 22.22
C LEU A 58 -2.00 -6.09 20.80
N ALA A 59 -0.97 -6.25 19.96
CA ALA A 59 -1.00 -5.84 18.56
C ALA A 59 -2.02 -6.66 17.75
N LEU A 60 -2.08 -7.98 17.94
CA LEU A 60 -3.07 -8.86 17.30
C LEU A 60 -4.50 -8.53 17.73
N LEU A 61 -4.74 -8.28 19.02
CA LEU A 61 -6.05 -7.88 19.53
C LEU A 61 -6.50 -6.55 18.92
N THR A 62 -5.61 -5.57 18.86
CA THR A 62 -5.89 -4.27 18.24
C THR A 62 -6.14 -4.39 16.75
N TYR A 63 -5.36 -5.23 16.05
CA TYR A 63 -5.54 -5.48 14.62
C TYR A 63 -6.88 -6.16 14.32
N LYS A 64 -7.28 -7.14 15.15
CA LYS A 64 -8.59 -7.80 15.03
C LYS A 64 -9.76 -6.84 15.27
N LYS A 65 -9.60 -5.89 16.20
CA LYS A 65 -10.61 -4.86 16.48
C LYS A 65 -10.67 -3.78 15.40
N ASN A 66 -9.52 -3.31 14.92
CA ASN A 66 -9.41 -2.29 13.88
C ASN A 66 -8.14 -2.51 13.06
N ASN A 67 -8.30 -3.14 11.90
CA ASN A 67 -7.22 -3.48 10.98
C ASN A 67 -6.61 -2.25 10.28
N GLU A 68 -7.18 -1.06 10.44
CA GLU A 68 -6.68 0.21 9.90
C GLU A 68 -6.13 1.15 10.98
N SER A 69 -6.05 0.68 12.22
CA SER A 69 -5.59 1.48 13.35
C SER A 69 -4.19 2.03 13.13
N ALA A 70 -4.05 3.36 13.19
CA ALA A 70 -2.74 4.02 13.16
C ALA A 70 -1.93 3.77 14.44
N ALA A 71 -2.56 3.28 15.51
CA ALA A 71 -1.87 2.95 16.77
C ALA A 71 -0.99 1.70 16.64
N LEU A 72 -1.29 0.79 15.69
CA LEU A 72 -0.54 -0.45 15.49
C LEU A 72 0.95 -0.20 15.27
N ARG A 73 1.30 0.79 14.44
CA ARG A 73 2.70 1.12 14.18
C ARG A 73 3.45 1.52 15.44
N TYR A 74 2.84 2.32 16.31
CA TYR A 74 3.47 2.78 17.54
C TYR A 74 3.59 1.65 18.57
N MET A 75 2.57 0.79 18.68
CA MET A 75 2.58 -0.35 19.59
C MET A 75 3.63 -1.39 19.20
N ILE A 76 3.74 -1.73 17.92
CA ILE A 76 4.79 -2.64 17.43
C ILE A 76 6.16 -2.01 17.66
N THR A 77 6.33 -0.71 17.37
CA THR A 77 7.59 0.02 17.59
C THR A 77 7.99 0.04 19.06
N ALA A 78 7.07 0.42 19.96
CA ALA A 78 7.34 0.51 21.39
C ALA A 78 7.57 -0.87 22.00
N GLY A 79 6.72 -1.84 21.68
CA GLY A 79 6.84 -3.21 22.16
C GLY A 79 8.17 -3.85 21.78
N TYR A 80 8.53 -3.76 20.50
CA TYR A 80 9.83 -4.26 20.05
C TYR A 80 11.00 -3.43 20.58
N GLY A 81 10.83 -2.10 20.72
CA GLY A 81 11.86 -1.23 21.27
C GLY A 81 12.25 -1.62 22.70
N VAL A 82 11.27 -1.97 23.54
CA VAL A 82 11.53 -2.48 24.90
C VAL A 82 12.30 -3.79 24.86
N LEU A 83 11.88 -4.75 24.01
CA LEU A 83 12.61 -6.00 23.81
C LEU A 83 14.06 -5.75 23.37
N TYR A 84 14.24 -4.86 22.40
CA TYR A 84 15.54 -4.52 21.84
C TYR A 84 16.49 -3.97 22.91
N VAL A 85 16.04 -3.00 23.71
CA VAL A 85 16.84 -2.43 24.80
C VAL A 85 17.15 -3.48 25.86
N PHE A 86 16.17 -4.31 26.23
CA PHE A 86 16.37 -5.42 27.17
C PHE A 86 17.45 -6.39 26.68
N VAL A 87 17.38 -6.82 25.42
CA VAL A 87 18.37 -7.72 24.83
C VAL A 87 19.74 -7.04 24.77
N LEU A 88 19.80 -5.79 24.32
CA LEU A 88 21.07 -5.07 24.20
C LEU A 88 21.80 -4.96 25.54
N LEU A 89 21.09 -4.61 26.62
CA LEU A 89 21.70 -4.44 27.95
C LEU A 89 22.04 -5.77 28.64
N THR A 90 21.35 -6.85 28.32
CA THR A 90 21.51 -8.16 28.99
C THR A 90 22.28 -9.19 28.16
N SER A 91 22.72 -8.80 26.97
CA SER A 91 23.42 -9.72 26.09
C SER A 91 24.89 -9.85 26.44
N VAL A 92 25.38 -11.06 26.24
CA VAL A 92 26.81 -11.40 26.35
C VAL A 92 27.53 -11.23 25.01
N THR A 93 26.79 -10.99 23.92
CA THR A 93 27.35 -10.80 22.57
C THR A 93 27.18 -9.36 22.09
N LYS A 94 28.25 -8.82 21.50
CA LYS A 94 28.28 -7.49 20.89
C LYS A 94 27.44 -7.40 19.61
N LEU A 95 27.10 -8.55 18.98
CA LEU A 95 26.27 -8.61 17.77
C LEU A 95 24.77 -8.37 18.02
N SER A 96 24.37 -8.12 19.27
CA SER A 96 22.95 -7.96 19.65
C SER A 96 22.27 -6.77 18.98
N PHE A 97 23.03 -5.76 18.54
CA PHE A 97 22.47 -4.61 17.83
C PHE A 97 21.79 -5.00 16.50
N VAL A 98 22.19 -6.13 15.90
CA VAL A 98 21.64 -6.63 14.62
C VAL A 98 20.14 -6.88 14.71
N TYR A 99 19.61 -7.16 15.90
CA TYR A 99 18.18 -7.38 16.09
C TYR A 99 17.32 -6.15 15.77
N ILE A 100 17.87 -4.93 15.73
CA ILE A 100 17.07 -3.76 15.30
C ILE A 100 16.83 -3.74 13.79
N ILE A 101 17.68 -4.40 12.98
CA ILE A 101 17.66 -4.29 11.52
C ILE A 101 16.31 -4.73 10.93
N PRO A 102 15.79 -5.93 11.23
CA PRO A 102 14.50 -6.35 10.69
C PRO A 102 13.36 -5.41 11.09
N MET A 103 13.43 -4.83 12.29
CA MET A 103 12.42 -3.89 12.76
C MET A 103 12.44 -2.57 11.98
N ILE A 104 13.63 -1.99 11.74
CA ILE A 104 13.75 -0.77 10.92
C ILE A 104 13.16 -1.00 9.53
N ILE A 105 13.37 -2.18 8.93
CA ILE A 105 12.78 -2.57 7.65
C ILE A 105 11.25 -2.57 7.73
N ILE A 106 10.65 -3.20 8.77
CA ILE A 106 9.20 -3.20 8.98
C ILE A 106 8.65 -1.76 9.09
N LEU A 107 9.37 -0.84 9.74
CA LEU A 107 8.94 0.54 9.90
C LEU A 107 8.85 1.32 8.59
N THR A 108 9.67 0.98 7.59
CA THR A 108 9.62 1.63 6.27
C THR A 108 8.27 1.41 5.56
N LEU A 109 7.57 0.29 5.84
CA LEU A 109 6.25 -0.01 5.27
C LEU A 109 5.20 1.03 5.65
N TYR A 110 5.32 1.64 6.82
CA TYR A 110 4.40 2.68 7.28
C TYR A 110 4.54 4.00 6.53
N ARG A 111 5.55 4.13 5.66
CA ARG A 111 5.81 5.36 4.89
C ARG A 111 5.89 6.60 5.78
N ASP A 112 6.43 6.44 6.98
CA ASP A 112 6.57 7.51 7.97
C ASP A 112 8.05 7.68 8.33
N TRP A 113 8.73 8.56 7.59
CA TRP A 113 10.16 8.78 7.78
C TRP A 113 10.50 9.33 9.16
N LYS A 114 9.57 10.02 9.84
CA LYS A 114 9.78 10.53 11.20
C LYS A 114 9.79 9.38 12.19
N LEU A 115 8.89 8.40 12.02
CA LEU A 115 8.88 7.19 12.85
C LEU A 115 10.17 6.38 12.67
N VAL A 116 10.62 6.19 11.42
CA VAL A 116 11.87 5.48 11.12
C VAL A 116 13.07 6.21 11.74
N LEU A 117 13.15 7.54 11.57
CA LEU A 117 14.22 8.34 12.16
C LEU A 117 14.21 8.28 13.69
N ALA A 118 13.03 8.40 14.32
CA ALA A 118 12.90 8.34 15.76
C ALA A 118 13.33 6.98 16.31
N ALA A 119 12.92 5.87 15.68
CA ALA A 119 13.33 4.52 16.07
C ALA A 119 14.83 4.29 15.87
N GLY A 120 15.39 4.73 14.73
CA GLY A 120 16.83 4.63 14.47
C GLY A 120 17.67 5.46 15.42
N ALA A 121 17.25 6.71 15.70
CA ALA A 121 17.92 7.57 16.68
C ALA A 121 17.86 6.97 18.10
N ALA A 122 16.71 6.43 18.50
CA ALA A 122 16.57 5.73 19.78
C ALA A 122 17.48 4.49 19.86
N ALA A 123 17.58 3.72 18.78
CA ALA A 123 18.49 2.59 18.71
C ALA A 123 19.96 3.03 18.82
N ILE A 124 20.38 4.05 18.08
CA ILE A 124 21.75 4.61 18.18
C ILE A 124 22.02 5.06 19.62
N ALA A 125 21.11 5.82 20.24
CA ALA A 125 21.26 6.27 21.62
C ALA A 125 21.39 5.09 22.61
N ALA A 126 20.57 4.05 22.47
CA ALA A 126 20.66 2.84 23.30
C ALA A 126 22.02 2.14 23.14
N ASN A 127 22.56 2.08 21.92
CA ASN A 127 23.88 1.50 21.68
C ASN A 127 25.01 2.36 22.25
N VAL A 128 24.93 3.68 22.13
CA VAL A 128 25.91 4.59 22.75
C VAL A 128 25.95 4.37 24.27
N ILE A 129 24.79 4.27 24.93
CA ILE A 129 24.71 3.96 26.36
C ILE A 129 25.34 2.60 26.68
N PHE A 130 25.04 1.58 25.88
CA PHE A 130 25.62 0.24 26.03
C PHE A 130 27.16 0.26 25.92
N VAL A 131 27.70 0.99 24.93
CA VAL A 131 29.14 1.15 24.72
C VAL A 131 29.80 1.80 25.94
N PHE A 132 29.22 2.88 26.49
CA PHE A 132 29.74 3.52 27.69
C PHE A 132 29.72 2.61 28.93
N TYR A 133 28.64 1.85 29.12
CA TYR A 133 28.56 0.87 30.21
C TYR A 133 29.61 -0.24 30.09
N TYR A 134 29.82 -0.73 28.88
CA TYR A 134 30.81 -1.78 28.60
C TYR A 134 32.24 -1.27 28.80
N LEU A 135 32.56 -0.09 28.25
CA LEU A 135 33.87 0.55 28.38
C LEU A 135 34.25 0.85 29.84
N GLY A 136 33.27 1.19 30.68
CA GLY A 136 33.49 1.54 32.09
C GLY A 136 33.63 0.34 33.04
N SER A 137 33.34 -0.89 32.60
CA SER A 137 33.30 -2.08 33.46
C SER A 137 34.38 -3.14 33.18
N ILE A 138 35.04 -3.10 32.01
CA ILE A 138 35.99 -4.13 31.57
C ILE A 138 37.28 -3.48 31.04
N SER A 139 38.42 -4.15 31.21
CA SER A 139 39.67 -3.78 30.51
C SER A 139 39.51 -4.04 29.00
N ASN A 140 39.21 -2.98 28.26
CA ASN A 140 38.92 -3.08 26.82
C ASN A 140 40.19 -3.31 26.00
N THR A 141 40.08 -4.15 24.98
CA THR A 141 41.09 -4.31 23.94
C THR A 141 40.85 -3.32 22.80
N ALA A 142 41.88 -3.01 22.00
CA ALA A 142 41.73 -2.18 20.81
C ALA A 142 40.69 -2.76 19.81
N THR A 143 40.58 -4.09 19.77
CA THR A 143 39.57 -4.81 18.97
C THR A 143 38.14 -4.50 19.40
N ASP A 144 37.89 -4.38 20.71
CA ASP A 144 36.54 -4.06 21.22
C ASP A 144 36.09 -2.67 20.77
N ILE A 145 37.01 -1.70 20.77
CA ILE A 145 36.73 -0.33 20.34
C ILE A 145 36.36 -0.31 18.85
N THR A 146 37.13 -0.99 18.00
CA THR A 146 36.83 -1.09 16.56
C THR A 146 35.48 -1.74 16.29
N GLU A 147 35.09 -2.78 17.05
CA GLU A 147 33.77 -3.41 16.90
C GLU A 147 32.62 -2.43 17.24
N PHE A 148 32.79 -1.60 18.28
CA PHE A 148 31.81 -0.57 18.62
C PHE A 148 31.72 0.55 17.58
N GLU A 149 32.84 0.95 16.97
CA GLU A 149 32.85 1.89 15.85
C GLU A 149 32.06 1.35 14.65
N ILE A 150 32.29 0.08 14.29
CA ILE A 150 31.56 -0.59 13.20
C ILE A 150 30.07 -0.65 13.51
N GLN A 151 29.69 -1.04 14.73
CA GLN A 151 28.30 -1.11 15.18
C GLN A 151 27.59 0.25 15.04
N LEU A 152 28.21 1.34 15.52
CA LEU A 152 27.63 2.67 15.41
C LEU A 152 27.54 3.13 13.94
N ALA A 153 28.57 2.89 13.14
CA ALA A 153 28.57 3.22 11.72
C ALA A 153 27.44 2.49 10.97
N VAL A 154 27.25 1.20 11.22
CA VAL A 154 26.18 0.40 10.60
C VAL A 154 24.80 0.92 11.00
N LEU A 155 24.58 1.28 12.27
CA LEU A 155 23.30 1.81 12.73
C LEU A 155 22.97 3.18 12.14
N ILE A 156 23.98 4.05 12.01
CA ILE A 156 23.85 5.36 11.35
C ILE A 156 23.49 5.17 9.88
N LEU A 157 24.23 4.31 9.17
CA LEU A 157 23.98 4.02 7.75
C LEU A 157 22.61 3.38 7.54
N LEU A 158 22.25 2.37 8.34
CA LEU A 158 20.94 1.73 8.31
C LEU A 158 19.82 2.76 8.47
N THR A 159 19.93 3.65 9.47
CA THR A 159 18.92 4.67 9.73
C THR A 159 18.84 5.66 8.57
N ALA A 160 19.99 6.15 8.08
CA ALA A 160 20.05 7.09 6.96
C ALA A 160 19.42 6.49 5.69
N PHE A 161 19.77 5.25 5.34
CA PHE A 161 19.25 4.57 4.16
C PHE A 161 17.76 4.25 4.30
N ALA A 162 17.32 3.78 5.48
CA ALA A 162 15.90 3.52 5.72
C ALA A 162 15.07 4.82 5.62
N VAL A 163 15.57 5.94 6.14
CA VAL A 163 14.92 7.25 6.01
C VAL A 163 14.87 7.70 4.55
N ALA A 164 15.98 7.58 3.81
CA ALA A 164 16.04 7.95 2.39
C ALA A 164 15.07 7.10 1.54
N ALA A 165 15.09 5.78 1.72
CA ALA A 165 14.19 4.84 1.06
C ALA A 165 12.72 5.17 1.38
N THR A 166 12.40 5.45 2.65
CA THR A 166 11.04 5.82 3.06
C THR A 166 10.59 7.13 2.42
N ARG A 167 11.47 8.14 2.32
CA ARG A 167 11.14 9.40 1.65
C ARG A 167 10.87 9.23 0.15
N ILE A 168 11.65 8.39 -0.53
CA ILE A 168 11.42 8.05 -1.93
C ILE A 168 10.08 7.32 -2.08
N LEU A 169 9.78 6.37 -1.20
CA LEU A 169 8.51 5.62 -1.22
C LEU A 169 7.29 6.54 -1.03
N ILE A 170 7.39 7.56 -0.18
CA ILE A 170 6.35 8.59 -0.02
C ILE A 170 6.15 9.36 -1.33
N LYS A 171 7.23 9.78 -1.99
CA LYS A 171 7.16 10.52 -3.27
C LYS A 171 6.53 9.68 -4.39
N ILE A 172 6.98 8.44 -4.55
CA ILE A 172 6.45 7.51 -5.57
C ILE A 172 4.95 7.29 -5.34
N ASN A 173 4.53 7.10 -4.09
CA ASN A 173 3.10 6.91 -3.80
C ASN A 173 2.28 8.18 -4.07
N ALA A 174 2.80 9.36 -3.73
CA ALA A 174 2.14 10.63 -4.03
C ALA A 174 1.96 10.84 -5.54
N GLN A 175 2.99 10.54 -6.34
CA GLN A 175 2.93 10.60 -7.80
C GLN A 175 1.91 9.61 -8.36
N ALA A 176 1.93 8.35 -7.89
CA ALA A 176 0.97 7.35 -8.32
C ALA A 176 -0.49 7.79 -8.06
N ILE A 177 -0.76 8.43 -6.92
CA ILE A 177 -2.09 8.96 -6.60
C ILE A 177 -2.47 10.11 -7.55
N ALA A 178 -1.54 11.03 -7.82
CA ALA A 178 -1.76 12.13 -8.76
C ALA A 178 -2.07 11.63 -10.18
N ASP A 179 -1.30 10.67 -10.68
CA ASP A 179 -1.51 10.05 -11.99
C ASP A 179 -2.89 9.38 -12.10
N ILE A 180 -3.35 8.74 -11.03
CA ILE A 180 -4.69 8.15 -10.98
C ILE A 180 -5.77 9.23 -11.10
N SER A 181 -5.64 10.35 -10.39
CA SER A 181 -6.63 11.43 -10.48
C SER A 181 -6.72 12.05 -11.87
N VAL A 182 -5.57 12.26 -12.53
CA VAL A 182 -5.53 12.77 -13.92
C VAL A 182 -6.21 11.79 -14.87
N ARG A 183 -5.97 10.47 -14.71
CA ARG A 183 -6.63 9.45 -15.52
C ARG A 183 -8.13 9.38 -15.28
N GLU A 184 -8.59 9.54 -14.03
CA GLU A 184 -10.03 9.59 -13.70
C GLU A 184 -10.72 10.78 -14.38
N GLU A 185 -10.08 11.94 -14.40
CA GLU A 185 -10.61 13.15 -15.06
C GLU A 185 -10.68 12.98 -16.58
N GLN A 186 -9.60 12.50 -17.22
CA GLN A 186 -9.57 12.20 -18.66
C GLN A 186 -10.64 11.17 -19.04
N GLN A 187 -10.84 10.14 -18.20
CA GLN A 187 -11.87 9.14 -18.41
C GLN A 187 -13.28 9.75 -18.33
N ARG A 188 -13.52 10.64 -17.36
CA ARG A 188 -14.80 11.35 -17.22
C ARG A 188 -15.09 12.27 -18.42
N GLU A 189 -14.08 12.98 -18.91
CA GLU A 189 -14.20 13.83 -20.10
C GLU A 189 -14.51 12.99 -21.35
N ALA A 190 -13.82 11.86 -21.53
CA ALA A 190 -14.09 10.93 -22.63
C ALA A 190 -15.53 10.41 -22.60
N TYR A 191 -16.06 10.03 -21.43
CA TYR A 191 -17.47 9.65 -21.28
C TYR A 191 -18.42 10.79 -21.64
N GLY A 192 -18.10 12.03 -21.26
CA GLY A 192 -18.86 13.21 -21.65
C GLY A 192 -18.96 13.37 -23.17
N ARG A 193 -17.82 13.23 -23.87
CA ARG A 193 -17.77 13.24 -25.34
C ARG A 193 -18.58 12.11 -25.97
N ILE A 194 -18.47 10.89 -25.45
CA ILE A 194 -19.26 9.73 -25.94
C ILE A 194 -20.76 10.01 -25.82
N MET A 195 -21.21 10.55 -24.68
CA MET A 195 -22.62 10.92 -24.48
C MET A 195 -23.08 12.02 -25.42
N GLU A 196 -22.25 13.02 -25.69
CA GLU A 196 -22.57 14.07 -26.66
C GLU A 196 -22.70 13.51 -28.08
N ILE A 197 -21.77 12.65 -28.49
CA ILE A 197 -21.83 11.95 -29.79
C ILE A 197 -23.08 11.08 -29.86
N SER A 198 -23.41 10.33 -28.81
CA SER A 198 -24.62 9.50 -28.76
C SER A 198 -25.90 10.33 -28.92
N ARG A 199 -25.97 11.52 -28.32
CA ARG A 199 -27.10 12.44 -28.51
C ARG A 199 -27.20 12.93 -29.96
N LYS A 200 -26.07 13.29 -30.59
CA LYS A 200 -26.05 13.68 -32.01
C LYS A 200 -26.48 12.53 -32.92
N VAL A 201 -26.05 11.30 -32.62
CA VAL A 201 -26.48 10.11 -33.35
C VAL A 201 -27.98 9.88 -33.20
N SER A 202 -28.53 9.95 -31.99
CA SER A 202 -29.98 9.81 -31.76
C SER A 202 -30.78 10.85 -32.55
N ALA A 203 -30.38 12.12 -32.47
CA ALA A 203 -31.05 13.19 -33.22
C ALA A 203 -30.98 12.99 -34.74
N ASN A 204 -29.87 12.44 -35.25
CA ASN A 204 -29.75 12.09 -36.66
C ASN A 204 -30.65 10.90 -37.04
N VAL A 205 -30.79 9.90 -36.16
CA VAL A 205 -31.72 8.77 -36.38
C VAL A 205 -33.16 9.27 -36.45
N ASP A 206 -33.56 10.19 -35.55
CA ASP A 206 -34.90 10.79 -35.57
C ASP A 206 -35.15 11.54 -36.89
N ARG A 207 -34.17 12.32 -37.37
CA ARG A 207 -34.23 13.00 -38.68
C ARG A 207 -34.33 12.04 -39.85
N ILE A 208 -33.65 10.90 -39.79
CA ILE A 208 -33.72 9.86 -40.83
C ILE A 208 -35.11 9.22 -40.85
N ASN A 209 -35.73 9.02 -39.68
CA ASN A 209 -37.08 8.49 -39.60
C ASN A 209 -38.10 9.46 -40.22
N GLU A 210 -38.04 10.76 -39.88
CA GLU A 210 -38.88 11.79 -40.52
C GLU A 210 -38.71 11.81 -42.04
N LEU A 211 -37.46 11.79 -42.52
CA LEU A 211 -37.19 11.78 -43.97
C LEU A 211 -37.73 10.51 -44.64
N SER A 212 -37.62 9.36 -43.97
CA SER A 212 -38.14 8.10 -44.49
C SER A 212 -39.66 8.10 -44.60
N GLU A 213 -40.36 8.76 -43.66
CA GLU A 213 -41.81 8.95 -43.70
C GLU A 213 -42.24 9.90 -44.83
N ASP A 214 -41.52 11.01 -45.04
CA ASP A 214 -41.74 11.91 -46.17
C ASP A 214 -41.53 11.19 -47.52
N VAL A 215 -40.43 10.44 -47.66
CA VAL A 215 -40.15 9.65 -48.86
C VAL A 215 -41.24 8.62 -49.12
N ARG A 216 -41.73 7.92 -48.09
CA ARG A 216 -42.84 6.97 -48.22
C ARG A 216 -44.11 7.68 -48.71
N THR A 217 -44.45 8.82 -48.10
CA THR A 217 -45.62 9.62 -48.49
C THR A 217 -45.55 10.07 -49.95
N ARG A 218 -44.38 10.57 -50.40
CA ARG A 218 -44.16 10.96 -51.80
C ARG A 218 -44.21 9.79 -52.77
N THR A 219 -43.72 8.62 -52.35
CA THR A 219 -43.79 7.40 -53.14
C THR A 219 -45.23 6.93 -53.31
N ASP A 220 -46.05 6.99 -52.26
CA ASP A 220 -47.48 6.68 -52.31
C ASP A 220 -48.23 7.65 -53.23
N MET A 221 -47.93 8.96 -53.15
CA MET A 221 -48.46 9.96 -54.10
C MET A 221 -48.09 9.65 -55.54
N THR A 222 -46.82 9.32 -55.79
CA THR A 222 -46.33 9.00 -57.15
C THR A 222 -47.00 7.74 -57.67
N LYS A 223 -47.19 6.71 -56.84
CA LYS A 223 -47.93 5.49 -57.19
C LYS A 223 -49.38 5.83 -57.57
N SER A 224 -50.04 6.72 -56.83
CA SER A 224 -51.39 7.20 -57.16
C SER A 224 -51.41 7.89 -58.52
N SER A 225 -50.52 8.86 -58.75
CA SER A 225 -50.47 9.59 -60.03
C SER A 225 -50.15 8.67 -61.22
N VAL A 226 -49.25 7.69 -61.04
CA VAL A 226 -48.97 6.68 -62.08
C VAL A 226 -50.21 5.84 -62.37
N ASN A 227 -51.00 5.48 -61.35
CA ASN A 227 -52.24 4.74 -61.54
C ASN A 227 -53.31 5.59 -62.27
N ASP A 228 -53.43 6.87 -61.93
CA ASP A 228 -54.34 7.81 -62.61
C ASP A 228 -53.95 7.99 -64.09
N ILE A 229 -52.64 8.11 -64.39
CA ILE A 229 -52.12 8.18 -65.76
C ILE A 229 -52.41 6.88 -66.51
N ALA A 230 -52.16 5.72 -65.91
CA ALA A 230 -52.44 4.43 -66.52
C ALA A 230 -53.93 4.28 -66.84
N SER A 231 -54.80 4.67 -65.91
CA SER A 231 -56.25 4.67 -66.10
C SER A 231 -56.69 5.62 -67.22
N GLY A 232 -56.20 6.87 -67.23
CA GLY A 232 -56.53 7.82 -68.30
C GLY A 232 -55.98 7.41 -69.67
N THR A 233 -54.83 6.73 -69.70
CA THR A 233 -54.27 6.16 -70.94
C THR A 233 -55.13 4.99 -71.44
N MET A 234 -55.64 4.13 -70.55
CA MET A 234 -56.61 3.08 -70.91
C MET A 234 -57.90 3.68 -71.45
N GLU A 235 -58.44 4.71 -70.79
CA GLU A 235 -59.68 5.38 -71.22
C GLU A 235 -59.51 6.05 -72.60
N THR A 236 -58.35 6.65 -72.86
CA THR A 236 -57.99 7.22 -74.17
C THR A 236 -57.84 6.13 -75.23
N ALA A 237 -57.14 5.03 -74.92
CA ALA A 237 -56.98 3.90 -75.84
C ALA A 237 -58.33 3.26 -76.19
N GLN A 238 -59.22 3.12 -75.21
CA GLN A 238 -60.56 2.58 -75.39
C GLN A 238 -61.46 3.51 -76.21
N SER A 239 -61.31 4.83 -76.06
CA SER A 239 -62.01 5.83 -76.88
C SER A 239 -61.52 5.93 -78.33
N ILE A 240 -60.30 5.44 -78.62
CA ILE A 240 -59.75 5.37 -79.99
C ILE A 240 -60.11 4.03 -80.67
N GLN A 241 -60.32 2.97 -79.90
CA GLN A 241 -60.65 1.63 -80.42
C GLN A 241 -62.17 1.36 -80.55
N GLY A 242 -63.03 2.17 -79.95
CA GLY A 242 -64.50 2.14 -80.11
C GLY A 242 -65.00 3.17 -81.10
#